data_AF-A0A8C8AYN9-F1
#
_entry.id   AF-A0A8C8AYN9-F1
#
_cell.length_a   1.000
_cell.length_b   1.000
_cell.length_c   1.000
_cell.angle_alpha   90.00
_cell.angle_beta   90.00
_cell.angle_gamma   90.00
#
_symmetry.space_group_name_H-M   'P 1'
#
loop_
_entity.id
_entity.type
_entity.pdbx_description
1 polymer ?
#
loop_
_entity_poly.entity_id
_entity_poly.type
_entity_poly.pdbx_seq_one_letter_code
_entity_poly.pdbx_strand_id
1 'polypeptide(L)'
;MGFTLQSVYFTLKVSFLLGSLVGLCLGLEFMGIPNQWARYLRWDASTRSELSFQLKTNVSAGLLLYFDDGGVCDFLCLSLVDGRIQLQFSVDCAETTVITDKQVNDSNWHFLMVSRNHLRTVLVLDGEAKPGEVRPQRQYMNIVSDLFVGGVPLDIRPAALTLDGVLGEPPFQGFILDLKYGNSEPQLLGSQGVRLEMEGLCAENPCENGGTCFLLDGEPHCDCSVTGYAGKLCSEGKRILPRFPLIFT
;
A
#
# COMPACT_ATOMS: atom_id res chain seq x y z
N MET A 1 11.86 -8.32 -55.13
CA MET A 1 11.14 -8.11 -53.85
C MET A 1 12.19 -7.97 -52.76
N GLY A 2 12.69 -6.75 -52.54
CA GLY A 2 13.70 -6.45 -51.54
C GLY A 2 13.04 -5.78 -50.35
N PHE A 3 12.98 -6.49 -49.21
CA PHE A 3 12.58 -5.89 -47.94
C PHE A 3 13.79 -5.14 -47.39
N THR A 4 13.74 -3.80 -47.44
CA THR A 4 14.79 -2.93 -46.93
C THR A 4 14.79 -2.92 -45.39
N LEU A 5 15.99 -3.02 -44.81
CA LEU A 5 16.33 -3.13 -43.38
C LEU A 5 15.75 -2.05 -42.44
N GLN A 6 15.04 -1.05 -42.96
CA GLN A 6 14.51 0.09 -42.21
C GLN A 6 13.29 -0.26 -41.33
N SER A 7 12.61 -1.37 -41.62
CA SER A 7 11.41 -1.81 -40.89
C SER A 7 11.73 -2.45 -39.52
N VAL A 8 12.92 -3.02 -39.36
CA VAL A 8 13.33 -3.71 -38.12
C VAL A 8 13.78 -2.72 -37.04
N TYR A 9 14.40 -1.60 -37.41
CA TYR A 9 14.80 -0.55 -36.46
C TYR A 9 13.62 0.22 -35.87
N PHE A 10 12.52 0.33 -36.62
CA PHE A 10 11.32 1.03 -36.14
C PHE A 10 10.52 0.18 -35.14
N THR A 11 10.49 -1.14 -35.34
CA THR A 11 9.83 -2.07 -34.41
C THR A 11 10.62 -2.27 -33.11
N LEU A 12 11.96 -2.25 -33.15
CA LEU A 12 12.79 -2.32 -31.94
C LEU A 12 12.72 -1.07 -31.04
N LYS A 13 12.52 0.13 -31.61
CA LYS A 13 12.35 1.37 -30.82
C LYS A 13 10.97 1.47 -30.16
N VAL A 14 9.92 0.89 -30.75
CA VAL A 14 8.58 0.88 -30.16
C VAL A 14 8.49 -0.11 -29.00
N SER A 15 9.21 -1.24 -29.07
CA SER A 15 9.28 -2.20 -27.96
C SER A 15 10.05 -1.67 -26.74
N PHE A 16 10.94 -0.69 -26.91
CA PHE A 16 11.66 -0.05 -25.80
C PHE A 16 10.86 1.09 -25.12
N LEU A 17 9.74 1.50 -25.70
CA LEU A 17 8.82 2.50 -25.12
C LEU A 17 7.56 1.87 -24.50
N LEU A 18 7.32 0.57 -24.73
CA LEU A 18 6.23 -0.18 -24.06
C LEU A 18 6.67 -0.87 -22.77
N GLY A 19 7.96 -0.83 -22.41
CA GLY A 19 8.53 -1.55 -21.26
C GLY A 19 8.69 -0.73 -19.98
N SER A 20 8.21 0.52 -19.92
CA SER A 20 8.52 1.45 -18.80
C SER A 20 7.30 1.95 -18.02
N LEU A 21 6.21 1.18 -17.97
CA LEU A 21 5.03 1.49 -17.15
C LEU A 21 4.52 0.22 -16.44
N VAL A 22 5.43 -0.62 -15.94
CA VAL A 22 5.06 -1.50 -14.83
C VAL A 22 4.97 -0.58 -13.62
N GLY A 23 3.73 -0.22 -13.25
CA GLY A 23 3.43 0.61 -12.10
C GLY A 23 4.24 0.12 -10.90
N LEU A 24 5.02 1.02 -10.33
CA LEU A 24 5.72 0.80 -9.08
C LEU A 24 4.66 0.38 -8.07
N CYS A 25 4.69 -0.87 -7.61
CA CYS A 25 3.81 -1.31 -6.55
C CYS A 25 4.19 -0.50 -5.30
N LEU A 26 3.36 0.48 -4.95
CA LEU A 26 3.58 1.33 -3.78
C LEU A 26 3.11 0.55 -2.55
N GLY A 27 4.01 -0.25 -1.97
CA GLY A 27 3.78 -0.84 -0.67
C GLY A 27 3.96 0.14 0.48
N LEU A 28 3.20 -0.09 1.54
CA LEU A 28 3.32 0.58 2.83
C LEU A 28 3.77 -0.45 3.87
N GLU A 29 4.91 -0.21 4.50
CA GLU A 29 5.32 -0.93 5.72
C GLU A 29 5.01 -0.07 6.95
N PHE A 30 4.18 -0.63 7.83
CA PHE A 30 3.82 -0.06 9.12
C PHE A 30 4.56 -0.80 10.23
N MET A 31 5.33 -0.04 11.02
CA MET A 31 6.18 -0.60 12.08
C MET A 31 5.44 -0.78 13.41
N GLY A 32 4.16 -0.41 13.49
CA GLY A 32 3.38 -0.47 14.73
C GLY A 32 3.74 0.64 15.73
N ILE A 33 4.30 1.75 15.25
CA ILE A 33 4.71 2.87 16.11
C ILE A 33 3.55 3.87 16.32
N PRO A 34 3.53 4.62 17.44
CA PRO A 34 2.52 5.65 17.67
C PRO A 34 2.54 6.74 16.58
N ASN A 35 1.36 7.31 16.28
CA ASN A 35 1.17 8.38 15.30
C ASN A 35 1.67 8.06 13.88
N GLN A 36 1.69 6.78 13.49
CA GLN A 36 1.92 6.40 12.11
C GLN A 36 0.61 6.44 11.32
N TRP A 37 0.67 6.88 10.07
CA TRP A 37 -0.48 6.90 9.16
C TRP A 37 -0.01 7.19 7.73
N ALA A 38 -0.76 6.68 6.75
CA ALA A 38 -0.71 7.18 5.38
C ALA A 38 -2.07 7.79 5.03
N ARG A 39 -2.05 8.94 4.36
CA ARG A 39 -3.24 9.70 3.98
C ARG A 39 -3.37 9.73 2.47
N TYR A 40 -4.48 9.25 1.96
CA TYR A 40 -4.82 9.22 0.55
C TYR A 40 -6.00 10.12 0.27
N LEU A 41 -6.09 10.63 -0.96
CA LEU A 41 -7.28 11.31 -1.43
C LEU A 41 -8.48 10.37 -1.26
N ARG A 42 -9.57 10.94 -0.75
CA ARG A 42 -10.83 10.26 -0.45
C ARG A 42 -11.26 9.26 -1.53
N TRP A 43 -11.62 8.05 -1.09
CA TRP A 43 -12.38 7.09 -1.88
C TRP A 43 -13.85 7.51 -1.98
N ASP A 44 -14.41 7.54 -3.18
CA ASP A 44 -15.85 7.76 -3.37
C ASP A 44 -16.65 6.48 -3.07
N ALA A 45 -17.06 6.31 -1.82
CA ALA A 45 -17.92 5.21 -1.37
C ALA A 45 -19.41 5.60 -1.28
N SER A 46 -19.82 6.71 -1.91
CA SER A 46 -21.18 7.27 -1.76
C SER A 46 -22.28 6.37 -2.35
N THR A 47 -22.01 5.74 -3.50
CA THR A 47 -22.99 4.96 -4.27
C THR A 47 -22.49 3.56 -4.59
N ARG A 48 -21.83 3.37 -5.73
CA ARG A 48 -21.26 2.10 -6.18
C ARG A 48 -19.77 2.25 -6.41
N SER A 49 -18.98 1.56 -5.59
CA SER A 49 -17.54 1.59 -5.69
C SER A 49 -16.94 0.43 -4.90
N GLU A 50 -15.68 0.13 -5.15
CA GLU A 50 -14.93 -0.85 -4.37
C GLU A 50 -13.55 -0.30 -4.00
N LEU A 51 -13.06 -0.70 -2.84
CA LEU A 51 -11.69 -0.46 -2.39
C LEU A 51 -11.07 -1.81 -2.10
N SER A 52 -9.87 -2.07 -2.61
CA SER A 52 -9.15 -3.31 -2.39
C SER A 52 -7.67 -3.08 -2.11
N PHE A 53 -7.06 -4.04 -1.39
CA PHE A 53 -5.63 -4.09 -1.12
C PHE A 53 -5.22 -5.50 -0.68
N GLN A 54 -3.92 -5.76 -0.68
CA GLN A 54 -3.35 -6.93 -0.03
C GLN A 54 -2.76 -6.53 1.31
N LEU A 55 -2.93 -7.38 2.32
CA LEU A 55 -2.33 -7.19 3.64
C LEU A 55 -1.53 -8.40 4.11
N LYS A 56 -0.52 -8.15 4.93
CA LYS A 56 0.23 -9.16 5.66
C LYS A 56 0.57 -8.65 7.05
N THR A 57 0.24 -9.43 8.07
CA THR A 57 0.44 -9.04 9.47
C THR A 57 0.61 -10.25 10.39
N ASN A 58 1.17 -10.02 11.58
CA ASN A 58 1.21 -10.98 12.68
C ASN A 58 0.54 -10.44 13.96
N VAL A 59 0.00 -9.22 13.95
CA VAL A 59 -0.70 -8.64 15.10
C VAL A 59 -2.19 -8.96 15.07
N SER A 60 -2.78 -9.09 16.25
CA SER A 60 -4.20 -9.44 16.39
C SER A 60 -5.14 -8.22 16.47
N ALA A 61 -4.60 -7.01 16.60
CA ALA A 61 -5.36 -5.78 16.71
C ALA A 61 -4.66 -4.62 16.01
N GLY A 62 -5.46 -3.71 15.44
CA GLY A 62 -4.96 -2.45 14.88
C GLY A 62 -5.84 -1.85 13.79
N LEU A 63 -5.76 -0.53 13.63
CA LEU A 63 -6.55 0.22 12.63
C LEU A 63 -5.98 0.02 11.22
N LEU A 64 -6.79 -0.50 10.28
CA LEU A 64 -6.39 -0.67 8.89
C LEU A 64 -6.76 0.53 8.04
N LEU A 65 -8.03 0.94 8.06
CA LEU A 65 -8.55 2.07 7.27
C LEU A 65 -9.59 2.87 8.04
N TYR A 66 -9.61 4.18 7.85
CA TYR A 66 -10.64 5.07 8.39
C TYR A 66 -10.94 6.25 7.47
N PHE A 67 -12.22 6.57 7.31
CA PHE A 67 -12.71 7.84 6.72
C PHE A 67 -14.15 8.12 7.18
N ASP A 68 -14.55 9.39 7.15
CA ASP A 68 -15.83 9.84 7.67
C ASP A 68 -16.37 11.13 7.02
N ASP A 69 -17.48 11.62 7.55
CA ASP A 69 -18.12 12.88 7.20
C ASP A 69 -17.72 14.08 8.06
N GLY A 70 -16.63 13.98 8.82
CA GLY A 70 -16.08 15.08 9.60
C GLY A 70 -16.79 15.33 10.94
N GLY A 71 -17.17 14.27 11.65
CA GLY A 71 -17.75 14.34 12.99
C GLY A 71 -19.27 14.43 13.06
N VAL A 72 -19.98 13.92 12.04
CA VAL A 72 -21.44 13.96 12.00
C VAL A 72 -22.02 12.57 12.26
N CYS A 73 -22.12 11.70 11.24
CA CYS A 73 -22.76 10.39 11.40
C CYS A 73 -22.23 9.29 10.49
N ASP A 74 -21.64 9.62 9.35
CA ASP A 74 -21.20 8.64 8.35
C ASP A 74 -19.71 8.36 8.52
N PHE A 75 -19.38 7.08 8.63
CA PHE A 75 -17.99 6.62 8.68
C PHE A 75 -17.86 5.21 8.15
N LEU A 76 -16.63 4.84 7.77
CA LEU A 76 -16.23 3.48 7.53
C LEU A 76 -14.87 3.23 8.20
N CYS A 77 -14.85 2.23 9.05
CA CYS A 77 -13.67 1.79 9.79
C CYS A 77 -13.39 0.31 9.50
N LEU A 78 -12.16 0.01 9.09
CA LEU A 78 -11.65 -1.35 9.02
C LEU A 78 -10.55 -1.52 10.07
N SER A 79 -10.67 -2.55 10.90
CA SER A 79 -9.70 -2.87 11.94
C SER A 79 -9.45 -4.37 12.04
N LEU A 80 -8.35 -4.73 12.68
CA LEU A 80 -8.09 -6.08 13.17
C LEU A 80 -8.67 -6.21 14.58
N VAL A 81 -9.44 -7.26 14.82
CA VAL A 81 -9.97 -7.62 16.14
C VAL A 81 -9.83 -9.13 16.31
N ASP A 82 -9.06 -9.56 17.32
CA ASP A 82 -8.70 -10.96 17.55
C ASP A 82 -8.15 -11.66 16.30
N GLY A 83 -7.34 -10.94 15.52
CA GLY A 83 -6.74 -11.42 14.28
C GLY A 83 -7.70 -11.53 13.10
N ARG A 84 -8.99 -11.19 13.26
CA ARG A 84 -9.98 -11.14 12.18
C ARG A 84 -10.16 -9.72 11.67
N ILE A 85 -10.68 -9.59 10.45
CA ILE A 85 -11.02 -8.28 9.89
C ILE A 85 -12.43 -7.90 10.37
N GLN A 86 -12.54 -6.75 11.01
CA GLN A 86 -13.78 -6.10 11.37
C GLN A 86 -14.01 -4.89 10.47
N LEU A 87 -15.20 -4.82 9.88
CA LEU A 87 -15.71 -3.65 9.18
C LEU A 87 -16.86 -3.06 10.00
N GLN A 88 -16.71 -1.82 10.45
CA GLN A 88 -17.76 -1.04 11.09
C GLN A 88 -18.09 0.14 10.20
N PHE A 89 -19.37 0.40 9.97
CA PHE A 89 -19.77 1.55 9.18
C PHE A 89 -21.12 2.09 9.60
N SER A 90 -21.29 3.38 9.40
CA SER A 90 -22.55 4.09 9.62
C SER A 90 -22.94 4.88 8.39
N VAL A 91 -24.23 4.89 8.07
CA VAL A 91 -24.83 5.77 7.08
C VAL A 91 -26.02 6.43 7.76
N ASP A 92 -26.07 7.76 7.78
CA ASP A 92 -27.16 8.54 8.39
C ASP A 92 -27.46 8.10 9.82
N CYS A 93 -26.38 7.91 10.59
CA CYS A 93 -26.36 7.48 11.98
C CYS A 93 -26.91 6.06 12.23
N ALA A 94 -27.22 5.30 11.17
CA ALA A 94 -27.53 3.89 11.25
C ALA A 94 -26.24 3.08 11.07
N GLU A 95 -25.82 2.41 12.13
CA GLU A 95 -24.54 1.71 12.22
C GLU A 95 -24.70 0.19 12.17
N THR A 96 -23.70 -0.50 11.62
CA THR A 96 -23.57 -1.96 11.71
C THR A 96 -22.11 -2.39 11.72
N THR A 97 -21.87 -3.66 12.07
CA THR A 97 -20.55 -4.28 12.12
C THR A 97 -20.57 -5.64 11.43
N VAL A 98 -19.52 -5.94 10.66
CA VAL A 98 -19.30 -7.21 9.96
C VAL A 98 -17.90 -7.71 10.29
N ILE A 99 -17.78 -8.98 10.69
CA ILE A 99 -16.48 -9.57 11.07
C ILE A 99 -16.25 -10.84 10.24
N THR A 100 -15.04 -11.04 9.70
CA THR A 100 -14.66 -12.25 8.98
C THR A 100 -14.60 -13.47 9.90
N ASP A 101 -14.77 -14.69 9.37
CA ASP A 101 -14.58 -15.91 10.18
C ASP A 101 -13.09 -16.25 10.30
N LYS A 102 -12.36 -16.08 9.19
CA LYS A 102 -10.94 -16.36 9.06
C LYS A 102 -10.08 -15.28 9.73
N GLN A 103 -9.04 -15.73 10.45
CA GLN A 103 -7.95 -14.90 10.96
C GLN A 103 -6.91 -14.63 9.85
N VAL A 104 -6.26 -13.48 9.90
CA VAL A 104 -5.30 -12.98 8.90
C VAL A 104 -3.91 -12.66 9.48
N ASN A 105 -3.73 -12.86 10.79
CA ASN A 105 -2.48 -12.59 11.51
C ASN A 105 -1.50 -13.77 11.47
N ASP A 106 -1.48 -14.51 10.36
CA ASP A 106 -0.67 -15.70 10.15
C ASP A 106 0.64 -15.43 9.38
N SER A 107 0.97 -14.15 9.15
CA SER A 107 2.12 -13.68 8.37
C SER A 107 2.10 -14.07 6.88
N ASN A 108 0.95 -14.49 6.34
CA ASN A 108 0.73 -14.67 4.91
C ASN A 108 0.04 -13.46 4.30
N TRP A 109 0.04 -13.42 2.96
CA TRP A 109 -0.70 -12.41 2.20
C TRP A 109 -2.18 -12.77 2.14
N HIS A 110 -3.02 -11.80 2.45
CA HIS A 110 -4.47 -11.88 2.33
C HIS A 110 -4.97 -10.78 1.41
N PHE A 111 -5.97 -11.11 0.59
CA PHE A 111 -6.67 -10.12 -0.23
C PHE A 111 -7.90 -9.62 0.51
N LEU A 112 -8.02 -8.29 0.63
CA LEU A 112 -9.20 -7.64 1.20
C LEU A 112 -9.85 -6.72 0.19
N MET A 113 -11.19 -6.74 0.16
CA MET A 113 -11.99 -5.78 -0.59
C MET A 113 -13.22 -5.36 0.22
N VAL A 114 -13.54 -4.07 0.16
CA VAL A 114 -14.83 -3.53 0.57
C VAL A 114 -15.57 -3.07 -0.67
N SER A 115 -16.67 -3.74 -0.99
CA SER A 115 -17.54 -3.39 -2.12
C SER A 115 -18.81 -2.73 -1.60
N ARG A 116 -19.14 -1.54 -2.12
CA ARG A 116 -20.38 -0.83 -1.79
C ARG A 116 -21.31 -0.76 -3.00
N ASN A 117 -22.59 -0.93 -2.71
CA ASN A 117 -23.68 -0.67 -3.63
C ASN A 117 -24.87 -0.10 -2.84
N HIS A 118 -24.97 1.23 -2.80
CA HIS A 118 -25.91 1.95 -1.94
C HIS A 118 -25.75 1.50 -0.47
N LEU A 119 -26.83 1.11 0.21
CA LEU A 119 -26.82 0.69 1.61
C LEU A 119 -26.14 -0.66 1.89
N ARG A 120 -25.93 -1.46 0.84
CA ARG A 120 -25.25 -2.76 0.98
C ARG A 120 -23.75 -2.56 0.89
N THR A 121 -23.05 -3.00 1.93
CA THR A 121 -21.58 -3.06 1.98
C THR A 121 -21.17 -4.52 2.11
N VAL A 122 -20.20 -4.98 1.32
CA VAL A 122 -19.73 -6.36 1.34
C VAL A 122 -18.24 -6.35 1.66
N LEU A 123 -17.88 -7.00 2.77
CA LEU A 123 -16.50 -7.29 3.12
C LEU A 123 -16.10 -8.60 2.45
N VAL A 124 -15.04 -8.59 1.66
CA VAL A 124 -14.51 -9.77 0.99
C VAL A 124 -13.10 -10.04 1.48
N LEU A 125 -12.86 -11.23 2.02
CA LEU A 125 -11.54 -11.71 2.46
C LEU A 125 -11.20 -12.99 1.70
N ASP A 126 -10.13 -13.00 0.92
CA ASP A 126 -9.68 -14.16 0.14
C ASP A 126 -10.78 -14.82 -0.71
N GLY A 127 -11.72 -14.01 -1.21
CA GLY A 127 -12.87 -14.47 -2.00
C GLY A 127 -14.12 -14.83 -1.18
N GLU A 128 -14.04 -14.89 0.15
CA GLU A 128 -15.19 -15.09 1.03
C GLU A 128 -15.90 -13.76 1.29
N ALA A 129 -17.16 -13.66 0.89
CA ALA A 129 -17.95 -12.44 0.99
C ALA A 129 -18.92 -12.45 2.19
N LYS A 130 -18.86 -11.40 3.02
CA LYS A 130 -19.80 -11.14 4.12
C LYS A 130 -20.52 -9.80 3.92
N PRO A 131 -21.84 -9.81 3.67
CA PRO A 131 -22.61 -8.58 3.54
C PRO A 131 -22.95 -7.97 4.90
N GLY A 132 -22.93 -6.65 4.96
CA GLY A 132 -23.53 -5.81 6.00
C GLY A 132 -24.50 -4.82 5.37
N GLU A 133 -25.55 -4.48 6.10
CA GLU A 133 -26.57 -3.54 5.66
C GLU A 133 -27.09 -2.73 6.86
N VAL A 134 -27.47 -1.50 6.58
CA VAL A 134 -28.03 -0.54 7.53
C VAL A 134 -29.42 -0.10 7.05
N ARG A 135 -30.25 0.45 7.94
CA ARG A 135 -31.59 0.96 7.60
C ARG A 135 -31.77 2.47 7.87
N PRO A 136 -31.01 3.34 7.20
CA PRO A 136 -31.11 4.79 7.32
C PRO A 136 -32.28 5.41 6.56
N GLN A 137 -32.50 6.71 6.78
CA GLN A 137 -33.40 7.50 5.93
C GLN A 137 -32.70 7.83 4.60
N ARG A 138 -31.43 8.25 4.65
CA ARG A 138 -30.60 8.54 3.47
C ARG A 138 -29.97 7.27 2.88
N GLN A 139 -30.06 7.13 1.56
CA GLN A 139 -29.65 5.92 0.83
C GLN A 139 -28.18 5.91 0.35
N TYR A 140 -27.40 6.92 0.73
CA TYR A 140 -26.00 7.10 0.32
C TYR A 140 -25.16 7.61 1.50
N MET A 141 -23.88 7.25 1.47
CA MET A 141 -22.90 7.71 2.44
C MET A 141 -22.38 9.10 2.04
N ASN A 142 -22.38 10.03 2.99
CA ASN A 142 -21.65 11.28 2.89
C ASN A 142 -20.23 11.06 3.40
N ILE A 143 -19.23 11.53 2.66
CA ILE A 143 -17.83 11.38 3.05
C ILE A 143 -17.18 12.73 2.84
N VAL A 144 -16.45 13.23 3.82
CA VAL A 144 -15.79 14.53 3.78
C VAL A 144 -14.29 14.37 3.94
N SER A 145 -13.84 13.46 4.81
CA SER A 145 -12.43 13.27 5.10
C SER A 145 -11.68 12.61 3.93
N ASP A 146 -10.37 12.77 3.96
CA ASP A 146 -9.43 11.90 3.25
C ASP A 146 -9.49 10.46 3.81
N LEU A 147 -8.90 9.52 3.08
CA LEU A 147 -8.72 8.14 3.55
C LEU A 147 -7.44 8.03 4.37
N PHE A 148 -7.55 7.54 5.60
CA PHE A 148 -6.42 7.21 6.45
C PHE A 148 -6.16 5.71 6.48
N VAL A 149 -4.89 5.32 6.45
CA VAL A 149 -4.41 3.93 6.41
C VAL A 149 -3.42 3.68 7.53
N GLY A 150 -3.61 2.59 8.28
CA GLY A 150 -2.72 2.12 9.36
C GLY A 150 -2.75 2.91 10.67
N GLY A 151 -3.50 4.01 10.70
CA GLY A 151 -3.64 4.93 11.83
C GLY A 151 -4.27 6.26 11.40
N VAL A 152 -4.59 7.12 12.38
CA VAL A 152 -5.03 8.51 12.17
C VAL A 152 -4.06 9.49 12.86
N PRO A 153 -3.90 10.73 12.37
CA PRO A 153 -3.05 11.73 13.04
C PRO A 153 -3.53 12.00 14.47
N LEU A 154 -2.62 11.95 15.44
CA LEU A 154 -2.95 12.17 16.87
C LEU A 154 -3.34 13.62 17.18
N ASP A 155 -3.00 14.58 16.32
CA ASP A 155 -3.35 16.00 16.44
C ASP A 155 -4.69 16.35 15.79
N ILE A 156 -5.39 15.37 15.20
CA ILE A 156 -6.74 15.59 14.68
C ILE A 156 -7.67 15.95 15.83
N ARG A 157 -8.53 16.94 15.61
CA ARG A 157 -9.52 17.34 16.62
C ARG A 157 -10.52 16.20 16.80
N PRO A 158 -10.81 15.74 18.03
CA PRO A 158 -11.78 14.67 18.25
C PRO A 158 -13.15 14.94 17.63
N ALA A 159 -13.61 16.20 17.66
CA ALA A 159 -14.87 16.61 17.04
C ALA A 159 -14.89 16.56 15.50
N ALA A 160 -13.76 16.29 14.85
CA ALA A 160 -13.69 16.05 13.41
C ALA A 160 -13.76 14.55 13.08
N LEU A 161 -13.85 13.67 14.08
CA LEU A 161 -13.97 12.22 13.93
C LEU A 161 -15.39 11.80 14.25
N THR A 162 -16.01 11.02 13.36
CA THR A 162 -17.36 10.51 13.55
C THR A 162 -17.41 9.24 14.40
N LEU A 163 -16.44 8.33 14.26
CA LEU A 163 -16.37 7.13 15.10
C LEU A 163 -15.70 7.45 16.44
N ASP A 164 -16.48 7.38 17.50
CA ASP A 164 -15.95 7.45 18.86
C ASP A 164 -14.92 6.34 19.12
N GLY A 165 -13.78 6.73 19.68
CA GLY A 165 -12.73 5.79 20.08
C GLY A 165 -11.71 5.42 18.99
N VAL A 166 -11.86 5.89 17.74
CA VAL A 166 -10.89 5.59 16.67
C VAL A 166 -9.46 6.06 17.00
N LEU A 167 -9.30 7.14 17.78
CA LEU A 167 -7.99 7.60 18.29
C LEU A 167 -7.33 6.61 19.26
N GLY A 168 -8.12 5.73 19.88
CA GLY A 168 -7.66 4.71 20.81
C GLY A 168 -7.36 3.36 20.15
N GLU A 169 -7.61 3.22 18.85
CA GLU A 169 -7.28 2.00 18.13
C GLU A 169 -5.76 1.75 18.11
N PRO A 170 -5.30 0.50 18.31
CA PRO A 170 -3.88 0.18 18.23
C PRO A 170 -3.28 0.54 16.86
N PRO A 171 -2.00 0.94 16.81
CA PRO A 171 -1.32 1.14 15.53
C PRO A 171 -1.17 -0.20 14.80
N PHE A 172 -1.50 -0.23 13.51
CA PHE A 172 -1.32 -1.44 12.70
C PHE A 172 0.15 -1.79 12.50
N GLN A 173 0.51 -3.06 12.57
CA GLN A 173 1.86 -3.51 12.20
C GLN A 173 1.77 -4.51 11.07
N GLY A 174 2.52 -4.27 9.99
CA GLY A 174 2.52 -5.14 8.82
C GLY A 174 2.63 -4.36 7.51
N PHE A 175 2.21 -5.01 6.44
CA PHE A 175 2.31 -4.50 5.09
C PHE A 175 0.94 -4.32 4.47
N ILE A 176 0.77 -3.24 3.70
CA ILE A 176 -0.38 -3.01 2.82
C ILE A 176 0.15 -2.71 1.43
N LEU A 177 -0.27 -3.49 0.43
CA LEU A 177 0.13 -3.35 -0.98
C LEU A 177 -1.09 -3.18 -1.88
N ASP A 178 -0.86 -2.65 -3.09
CA ASP A 178 -1.83 -2.63 -4.19
C ASP A 178 -3.19 -2.01 -3.81
N LEU A 179 -3.16 -0.91 -3.03
CA LEU A 179 -4.37 -0.17 -2.68
C LEU A 179 -5.02 0.39 -3.94
N LYS A 180 -6.29 0.09 -4.16
CA LYS A 180 -7.06 0.46 -5.37
C LYS A 180 -8.44 0.98 -5.02
N TYR A 181 -8.92 1.94 -5.80
CA TYR A 181 -10.32 2.33 -5.87
C TYR A 181 -10.91 1.79 -7.18
N GLY A 182 -11.42 0.56 -7.18
CA GLY A 182 -11.77 -0.17 -8.39
C GLY A 182 -10.61 -0.22 -9.38
N ASN A 183 -10.74 0.47 -10.51
CA ASN A 183 -9.73 0.49 -11.58
C ASN A 183 -8.74 1.68 -11.49
N SER A 184 -8.84 2.54 -10.47
CA SER A 184 -7.95 3.69 -10.31
C SER A 184 -6.99 3.53 -9.14
N GLU A 185 -5.76 4.00 -9.32
CA GLU A 185 -4.77 4.13 -8.25
C GLU A 185 -5.10 5.34 -7.36
N PRO A 186 -5.17 5.17 -6.03
CA PRO A 186 -5.36 6.26 -5.08
C PRO A 186 -4.19 7.22 -5.04
N GLN A 187 -4.47 8.52 -4.92
CA GLN A 187 -3.44 9.54 -4.78
C GLN A 187 -2.97 9.63 -3.32
N LEU A 188 -1.70 9.32 -3.04
CA LEU A 188 -1.08 9.57 -1.75
C LEU A 188 -0.92 11.08 -1.53
N LEU A 189 -1.43 11.59 -0.40
CA LEU A 189 -1.37 13.01 -0.01
C LEU A 189 -0.32 13.29 1.07
N GLY A 190 0.13 12.27 1.79
CA GLY A 190 1.15 12.38 2.81
C GLY A 190 1.21 11.14 3.70
N SER A 191 2.28 11.02 4.47
CA SER A 191 2.48 9.92 5.41
C SER A 191 3.35 10.38 6.58
N GLN A 192 3.24 9.67 7.70
CA GLN A 192 4.08 9.86 8.88
C GLN A 192 4.35 8.49 9.50
N GLY A 193 5.60 8.17 9.82
CA GLY A 193 5.96 6.91 10.48
C GLY A 193 5.70 5.64 9.65
N VAL A 194 5.45 5.78 8.34
CA VAL A 194 5.24 4.69 7.39
C VAL A 194 6.41 4.66 6.42
N ARG A 195 6.97 3.47 6.20
CA ARG A 195 7.99 3.29 5.17
C ARG A 195 7.29 3.01 3.85
N LEU A 196 7.54 3.88 2.87
CA LEU A 196 7.05 3.70 1.52
C LEU A 196 8.02 2.76 0.79
N GLU A 197 7.52 1.77 0.06
CA GLU A 197 8.36 0.89 -0.77
C GLU A 197 9.13 1.70 -1.85
N MET A 198 8.68 2.94 -2.13
CA MET A 198 9.40 3.94 -2.94
C MET A 198 10.52 4.70 -2.20
N GLU A 199 10.55 4.72 -0.87
CA GLU A 199 11.76 5.00 -0.07
C GLU A 199 12.57 3.70 0.05
N GLY A 200 12.70 3.03 -1.09
CA GLY A 200 13.11 1.64 -1.21
C GLY A 200 14.46 1.39 -0.58
N LEU A 201 14.80 0.12 -0.43
CA LEU A 201 16.07 -0.34 0.11
C LEU A 201 17.31 0.18 -0.67
N CYS A 202 17.11 0.92 -1.78
CA CYS A 202 18.09 1.66 -2.55
C CYS A 202 17.88 3.20 -2.60
N ALA A 203 16.89 3.77 -1.91
CA ALA A 203 16.63 5.21 -1.84
C ALA A 203 17.75 5.94 -1.08
N GLU A 204 18.19 5.36 0.03
CA GLU A 204 19.55 5.55 0.55
C GLU A 204 20.38 4.36 0.06
N ASN A 205 21.40 4.60 -0.76
CA ASN A 205 22.22 3.54 -1.34
C ASN A 205 22.98 2.79 -0.21
N PRO A 206 22.64 1.52 0.12
CA PRO A 206 23.28 0.75 1.18
C PRO A 206 24.64 0.17 0.74
N CYS A 207 24.98 0.28 -0.55
CA CYS A 207 26.21 -0.24 -1.10
C CYS A 207 27.38 0.70 -0.81
N GLU A 208 28.43 0.16 -0.21
CA GLU A 208 29.65 0.90 0.09
C GLU A 208 30.52 1.08 -1.16
N ASN A 209 31.55 1.93 -1.05
CA ASN A 209 32.60 2.13 -2.05
C ASN A 209 32.11 2.46 -3.47
N GLY A 210 30.94 3.11 -3.57
CA GLY A 210 30.35 3.51 -4.85
C GLY A 210 29.68 2.38 -5.60
N GLY A 211 29.28 1.29 -4.93
CA GLY A 211 28.45 0.24 -5.51
C GLY A 211 27.08 0.77 -5.91
N THR A 212 26.50 0.21 -6.96
CA THR A 212 25.15 0.59 -7.41
C THR A 212 24.14 -0.32 -6.76
N CYS A 213 23.21 0.24 -5.99
CA CYS A 213 22.08 -0.52 -5.47
C CYS A 213 20.99 -0.69 -6.53
N PHE A 214 20.46 -1.89 -6.62
CA PHE A 214 19.28 -2.22 -7.40
C PHE A 214 18.41 -3.23 -6.63
N LEU A 215 17.11 -3.23 -6.91
CA LEU A 215 16.20 -4.20 -6.33
C LEU A 215 16.12 -5.43 -7.23
N LEU A 216 16.21 -6.62 -6.62
CA LEU A 216 15.99 -7.91 -7.28
C LEU A 216 14.99 -8.69 -6.42
N ASP A 217 13.83 -9.03 -6.98
CA ASP A 217 12.69 -9.62 -6.25
C ASP A 217 12.26 -8.85 -4.99
N GLY A 218 12.38 -7.51 -5.01
CA GLY A 218 12.02 -6.65 -3.89
C GLY A 218 13.11 -6.49 -2.81
N GLU A 219 14.24 -7.19 -2.94
CA GLU A 219 15.38 -7.12 -2.01
C GLU A 219 16.53 -6.26 -2.57
N PRO A 220 17.30 -5.55 -1.75
CA PRO A 220 18.44 -4.75 -2.20
C PRO A 220 19.64 -5.63 -2.54
N HIS A 221 20.19 -5.40 -3.72
CA HIS A 221 21.42 -6.00 -4.21
C HIS A 221 22.40 -4.93 -4.66
N CYS A 222 23.69 -5.19 -4.46
CA CYS A 222 24.76 -4.26 -4.83
C CYS A 222 25.59 -4.79 -6.00
N ASP A 223 25.75 -3.96 -7.04
CA ASP A 223 26.72 -4.20 -8.10
C ASP A 223 28.07 -3.61 -7.70
N CYS A 224 29.02 -4.49 -7.37
CA CYS A 224 30.37 -4.12 -7.00
C CYS A 224 31.36 -4.14 -8.17
N SER A 225 30.93 -4.50 -9.38
CA SER A 225 31.81 -4.80 -10.54
C SER A 225 32.76 -3.65 -10.91
N VAL A 226 32.32 -2.41 -10.72
CA VAL A 226 33.08 -1.18 -11.03
C VAL A 226 33.78 -0.55 -9.82
N THR A 227 33.52 -1.07 -8.61
CA THR A 227 34.06 -0.51 -7.37
C THR A 227 35.46 -1.04 -7.05
N GLY A 228 35.77 -2.22 -7.60
CA GLY A 228 36.94 -2.99 -7.20
C GLY A 228 36.77 -3.68 -5.84
N TYR A 229 35.62 -3.61 -5.18
CA TYR A 229 35.32 -4.34 -3.94
C TYR A 229 34.39 -5.53 -4.22
N ALA A 230 34.16 -6.36 -3.21
CA ALA A 230 33.31 -7.54 -3.23
C ALA A 230 32.41 -7.60 -1.98
N GLY A 231 31.67 -8.69 -1.82
CA GLY A 231 30.70 -8.87 -0.73
C GLY A 231 29.31 -8.31 -1.07
N LYS A 232 28.32 -8.61 -0.22
CA LYS A 232 26.91 -8.24 -0.45
C LYS A 232 26.69 -6.73 -0.53
N LEU A 233 27.53 -5.94 0.16
CA LEU A 233 27.45 -4.48 0.23
C LEU A 233 28.70 -3.78 -0.34
N CYS A 234 29.52 -4.47 -1.13
CA CYS A 234 30.76 -3.91 -1.69
C CYS A 234 31.78 -3.38 -0.66
N SER A 235 31.81 -3.98 0.53
CA SER A 235 32.73 -3.60 1.62
C SER A 235 33.95 -4.52 1.74
N GLU A 236 33.95 -5.68 1.08
CA GLU A 236 35.03 -6.65 1.17
C GLU A 236 36.13 -6.36 0.15
N GLY A 237 37.39 -6.34 0.59
CA GLY A 237 38.65 -6.47 -0.17
C GLY A 237 38.72 -6.01 -1.64
N LYS A 238 39.71 -5.17 -1.94
CA LYS A 238 40.00 -4.69 -3.31
C LYS A 238 40.40 -5.84 -4.24
N ARG A 239 39.56 -6.24 -5.21
CA ARG A 239 39.98 -7.06 -6.36
C ARG A 239 41.05 -6.30 -7.10
N ILE A 240 42.28 -6.79 -7.04
CA ILE A 240 43.37 -6.34 -7.89
C ILE A 240 42.97 -6.70 -9.33
N LEU A 241 42.41 -5.75 -10.08
CA LEU A 241 42.23 -5.91 -11.52
C LEU A 241 43.61 -6.22 -12.13
N PRO A 242 43.78 -7.34 -12.86
CA PRO A 242 45.04 -7.61 -13.53
C PRO A 242 45.29 -6.47 -14.53
N ARG A 243 46.42 -5.78 -14.35
CA ARG A 243 46.94 -4.80 -15.30
C ARG A 243 47.10 -5.52 -16.64
N PHE A 244 46.20 -5.29 -17.60
CA PHE A 244 46.49 -5.64 -18.99
C PHE A 244 47.66 -4.76 -19.44
N PRO A 245 48.78 -5.34 -19.94
CA PRO A 245 49.85 -4.53 -20.48
C PRO A 245 49.30 -3.82 -21.72
N LEU A 246 49.44 -2.49 -21.76
CA LEU A 246 49.30 -1.71 -22.98
C LEU A 246 50.37 -2.21 -23.95
N ILE A 247 49.97 -3.04 -24.92
CA ILE A 247 50.79 -3.34 -26.08
C ILE A 247 50.76 -2.07 -26.93
N PHE A 248 51.86 -1.32 -26.89
CA PHE A 248 52.14 -0.30 -27.90
C PHE A 248 52.53 -1.01 -29.20
N THR A 249 51.72 -0.83 -30.24
CA THR A 249 52.09 -1.01 -31.64
C THR A 249 51.54 0.15 -32.44
#